data_AF-A0A4Y2AR76-F1
#
_entry.id   AF-A0A4Y2AR76-F1
#
_cell.length_a   1.000
_cell.length_b   1.000
_cell.length_c   1.000
_cell.angle_alpha   90.00
_cell.angle_beta   90.00
_cell.angle_gamma   90.00
#
_symmetry.space_group_name_H-M   'P 1'
#
loop_
_entity.id
_entity.type
_entity.pdbx_description
1 polymer ?
#
loop_
_entity_poly.entity_id
_entity_poly.type
_entity_poly.pdbx_seq_one_letter_code
_entity_poly.pdbx_strand_id
1 'polypeptide(L)'
;MRLGTLQYEEINIIILNADKSKKMPQTNPFLVQDFIKKSTNRRQQIDNKRYTRQGKIQLTTKDPICAVQLFSLTKFMNIDVSTDLIWENISARFLVADIPTTTLRGTCKGNPR
;
A
#
# COMPACT_ATOMS: atom_id res chain seq x y z
N MET A 1 23.47 1.87 -14.10
CA MET A 1 23.39 1.48 -12.67
C MET A 1 22.53 0.23 -12.61
N ARG A 2 23.00 -0.87 -11.99
CA ARG A 2 22.12 -2.01 -11.75
C ARG A 2 21.10 -1.54 -10.72
N LEU A 3 19.81 -1.64 -11.03
CA LEU A 3 18.73 -1.49 -10.08
C LEU A 3 18.94 -2.61 -9.05
N GLY A 4 19.74 -2.35 -8.01
CA GLY A 4 19.91 -3.27 -6.91
C GLY A 4 18.52 -3.60 -6.42
N THR A 5 18.22 -4.89 -6.27
CA THR A 5 16.96 -5.38 -5.73
C THR A 5 16.72 -4.68 -4.39
N LEU A 6 15.95 -3.60 -4.40
CA LEU A 6 15.45 -2.93 -3.21
C LEU A 6 14.50 -3.94 -2.57
N GLN A 7 15.05 -4.77 -1.70
CA GLN A 7 14.27 -5.69 -0.88
C GLN A 7 13.79 -4.85 0.31
N TYR A 8 12.48 -4.58 0.33
CA TYR A 8 11.85 -4.03 1.51
C TYR A 8 11.85 -5.13 2.57
N GLU A 9 12.46 -4.87 3.72
CA GLU A 9 12.47 -5.83 4.82
C GLU A 9 11.05 -6.10 5.31
N GLU A 10 10.30 -5.03 5.60
CA GLU A 10 8.88 -5.08 5.96
C GLU A 10 8.19 -3.75 5.63
N ILE A 11 7.01 -3.82 5.01
CA ILE A 11 6.10 -2.69 4.79
C ILE A 11 4.84 -2.94 5.60
N ASN A 12 4.56 -2.08 6.59
CA ASN A 12 3.42 -2.22 7.49
C ASN A 12 2.27 -1.30 7.07
N ILE A 13 1.16 -1.86 6.62
CA ILE A 13 -0.06 -1.13 6.29
C ILE A 13 -1.03 -1.22 7.47
N ILE A 14 -1.56 -0.08 7.90
CA ILE A 14 -2.61 0.00 8.92
C ILE A 14 -3.92 0.37 8.25
N ILE A 15 -4.95 -0.45 8.47
CA ILE A 15 -6.33 -0.18 8.06
C ILE A 15 -7.12 0.23 9.31
N LEU A 16 -7.75 1.40 9.20
CA LEU A 16 -8.52 2.07 10.24
C LEU A 16 -9.95 2.30 9.74
N ASN A 17 -10.87 2.54 10.67
CA ASN A 17 -12.18 3.06 10.30
C ASN A 17 -12.01 4.48 9.76
N ALA A 18 -12.67 4.81 8.64
CA ALA A 18 -12.66 6.17 8.11
C ALA A 18 -13.19 7.18 9.15
N ASP A 19 -14.16 6.72 9.96
CA ASP A 19 -14.57 7.42 11.16
C ASP A 19 -13.61 7.09 12.31
N LYS A 20 -12.70 8.02 12.61
CA LYS A 20 -11.66 7.86 13.64
C LYS A 20 -12.21 7.64 15.06
N SER A 21 -13.49 7.95 15.30
CA SER A 21 -14.15 7.67 16.58
C SER A 21 -14.58 6.20 16.72
N LYS A 22 -14.64 5.45 15.62
CA LYS A 22 -15.06 4.05 15.56
C LYS A 22 -13.86 3.11 15.47
N LYS A 23 -14.02 1.94 16.10
CA LYS A 23 -13.07 0.83 15.97
C LYS A 23 -13.41 -0.01 14.74
N MET A 24 -12.43 -0.71 14.17
CA MET A 24 -12.74 -1.80 13.24
C MET A 24 -13.55 -2.87 13.95
N PRO A 25 -14.64 -3.35 13.33
CA PRO A 25 -15.38 -4.48 13.87
C PRO A 25 -14.49 -5.72 13.87
N GLN A 26 -14.66 -6.54 14.90
CA GLN A 26 -14.01 -7.83 14.94
C GLN A 26 -14.53 -8.66 13.77
N THR A 27 -13.65 -8.99 12.82
CA THR A 27 -14.03 -9.77 11.65
C THR A 27 -13.31 -11.10 11.64
N ASN A 28 -13.97 -12.12 11.09
CA ASN A 28 -13.41 -13.44 10.92
C ASN A 28 -12.05 -13.36 10.16
N PRO A 29 -10.95 -13.88 10.74
CA PRO A 29 -9.63 -13.86 10.12
C PRO A 29 -9.57 -14.49 8.71
N PHE A 30 -10.39 -15.52 8.43
CA PHE A 30 -10.44 -16.16 7.12
C PHE A 30 -11.10 -15.27 6.06
N LEU A 31 -12.17 -14.57 6.42
CA LEU A 31 -12.83 -13.61 5.51
C LEU A 31 -11.90 -12.44 5.17
N VAL A 32 -11.14 -11.97 6.16
CA VAL A 32 -10.10 -10.97 5.94
C VAL A 32 -8.97 -11.52 5.07
N GLN A 33 -8.61 -12.79 5.23
CA GLN A 33 -7.64 -13.42 4.37
C GLN A 33 -8.10 -13.42 2.90
N ASP A 34 -9.33 -13.85 2.66
CA ASP A 34 -9.92 -13.93 1.32
C ASP A 34 -10.16 -12.57 0.69
N PHE A 35 -10.65 -11.60 1.46
CA PHE A 35 -10.82 -10.22 0.99
C PHE A 35 -9.49 -9.66 0.49
N ILE A 36 -8.44 -9.81 1.30
CA ILE A 36 -7.12 -9.31 0.98
C ILE A 36 -6.56 -9.98 -0.28
N LYS A 37 -6.65 -11.31 -0.38
CA LYS A 37 -6.24 -12.07 -1.57
C LYS A 37 -7.00 -11.67 -2.84
N LYS A 38 -8.24 -11.15 -2.71
CA LYS A 38 -9.03 -10.62 -3.82
C LYS A 38 -8.64 -9.18 -4.15
N SER A 39 -8.32 -8.36 -3.15
CA SER A 39 -7.93 -6.96 -3.33
C SER A 39 -6.50 -6.78 -3.85
N THR A 40 -5.62 -7.75 -3.60
CA THR A 40 -4.25 -7.76 -4.10
C THR A 40 -4.13 -8.77 -5.24
N ASN A 41 -3.22 -8.56 -6.18
CA ASN A 41 -3.04 -9.53 -7.25
C ASN A 41 -2.61 -10.88 -6.65
N ARG A 42 -3.20 -12.01 -7.11
CA ARG A 42 -3.17 -13.36 -6.48
C ARG A 42 -1.79 -13.94 -6.12
N ARG A 43 -0.69 -13.27 -6.51
CA ARG A 43 0.69 -13.73 -6.39
C ARG A 43 1.47 -13.09 -5.23
N GLN A 44 0.90 -12.13 -4.51
CA GLN A 44 1.66 -11.32 -3.55
C GLN A 44 1.54 -11.85 -2.12
N GLN A 45 2.70 -12.03 -1.48
CA GLN A 45 2.83 -12.50 -0.10
C GLN A 45 2.48 -11.38 0.88
N ILE A 46 1.50 -11.65 1.73
CA ILE A 46 1.26 -10.89 2.95
C ILE A 46 1.68 -11.80 4.08
N ASP A 47 2.77 -11.40 4.72
CA ASP A 47 3.50 -12.23 5.67
C ASP A 47 2.82 -12.26 7.04
N ASN A 48 2.09 -11.18 7.38
CA ASN A 48 1.40 -11.11 8.66
C ASN A 48 0.12 -10.29 8.60
N LYS A 49 -0.88 -10.71 9.40
CA LYS A 49 -2.13 -9.99 9.63
C LYS A 49 -2.38 -9.96 11.13
N ARG A 50 -2.30 -8.79 11.74
CA ARG A 50 -2.49 -8.61 13.18
C ARG A 50 -3.66 -7.68 13.44
N TYR A 51 -4.60 -8.12 14.25
CA TYR A 51 -5.60 -7.24 14.84
C TYR A 51 -5.03 -6.61 16.10
N THR A 52 -4.92 -5.29 16.10
CA THR A 52 -4.43 -4.56 17.26
C THR A 52 -5.56 -4.39 18.27
N ARG A 53 -5.21 -4.33 19.56
CA ARG A 53 -6.17 -4.05 20.66
C ARG A 53 -6.88 -2.69 20.51
N GLN A 54 -6.37 -1.82 19.65
CA GLN A 54 -6.96 -0.51 19.34
C GLN A 54 -8.07 -0.58 18.28
N GLY A 55 -8.42 -1.76 17.77
CA GLY A 55 -9.42 -1.89 16.71
C GLY A 55 -8.88 -1.42 15.36
N LYS A 56 -7.60 -1.73 15.08
CA LYS A 56 -6.92 -1.48 13.81
C LYS A 56 -6.43 -2.79 13.24
N ILE A 57 -6.42 -2.92 11.92
CA ILE A 57 -5.86 -4.08 11.23
C ILE A 57 -4.49 -3.70 10.71
N GLN A 58 -3.46 -4.42 11.11
CA GLN A 58 -2.11 -4.26 10.60
C GLN A 58 -1.80 -5.42 9.65
N LEU A 59 -1.30 -5.09 8.46
CA LEU A 59 -0.85 -6.01 7.45
C LEU A 59 0.63 -5.76 7.18
N THR A 60 1.40 -6.82 7.00
CA THR A 60 2.82 -6.73 6.66
C THR A 60 3.08 -7.41 5.33
N THR A 61 3.77 -6.73 4.42
CA THR A 61 4.19 -7.28 3.13
C THR A 61 5.59 -6.79 2.79
N LYS A 62 6.32 -7.57 2.00
CA LYS A 62 7.60 -7.18 1.40
C LYS A 62 7.46 -6.68 -0.03
N ASP A 63 6.25 -6.82 -0.61
CA ASP A 63 5.97 -6.43 -1.97
C ASP A 63 5.43 -4.99 -2.01
N PRO A 64 6.17 -4.02 -2.59
CA PRO A 64 5.73 -2.63 -2.67
C PRO A 64 4.46 -2.45 -3.52
N ILE A 65 4.23 -3.31 -4.53
CA ILE A 65 3.01 -3.24 -5.35
C ILE A 65 1.80 -3.66 -4.51
N CYS A 66 1.97 -4.71 -3.69
CA CYS A 66 0.95 -5.14 -2.74
C CYS A 66 0.62 -4.03 -1.73
N ALA A 67 1.65 -3.37 -1.19
CA ALA A 67 1.50 -2.28 -0.25
C ALA A 67 0.70 -1.11 -0.85
N VAL A 68 0.99 -0.71 -2.09
CA VAL A 68 0.25 0.37 -2.77
C VAL A 68 -1.21 -0.03 -3.04
N GLN A 69 -1.47 -1.29 -3.42
CA GLN A 69 -2.83 -1.79 -3.62
C GLN A 69 -3.64 -1.75 -2.32
N LEU A 70 -3.04 -2.20 -1.21
CA LEU A 70 -3.67 -2.16 0.11
C LEU A 70 -3.84 -0.73 0.63
N PHE A 71 -2.88 0.15 0.36
CA PHE A 71 -2.96 1.56 0.72
C PHE A 71 -4.07 2.30 -0.03
N SER A 72 -4.39 1.87 -1.25
CA SER A 72 -5.46 2.47 -2.05
C SER A 72 -6.87 2.00 -1.65
N LEU A 73 -7.01 1.16 -0.61
CA LEU A 73 -8.31 0.68 -0.15
C LEU A 73 -9.11 1.80 0.51
N THR A 74 -10.28 2.08 -0.05
CA THR A 74 -11.28 2.98 0.56
C THR A 74 -12.38 2.22 1.29
N LYS A 75 -12.55 0.92 0.97
CA LYS A 75 -13.52 0.02 1.59
C LYS A 75 -12.89 -1.31 1.98
N PHE A 76 -13.26 -1.79 3.15
CA PHE A 76 -12.87 -3.08 3.68
C PHE A 76 -14.11 -3.83 4.16
N MET A 77 -14.49 -4.90 3.46
CA MET A 77 -15.72 -5.68 3.74
C MET A 77 -16.96 -4.80 3.99
N ASN A 78 -17.23 -3.87 3.07
CA ASN A 78 -18.34 -2.91 3.11
C ASN A 78 -18.26 -1.82 4.19
N ILE A 79 -17.13 -1.68 4.86
CA ILE A 79 -16.88 -0.59 5.82
C ILE A 79 -15.94 0.41 5.16
N ASP A 80 -16.27 1.70 5.26
CA ASP A 80 -15.38 2.75 4.80
C ASP A 80 -14.16 2.83 5.72
N VAL A 81 -12.97 2.82 5.12
CA VAL A 81 -11.69 2.75 5.83
C VAL A 81 -10.76 3.88 5.42
N SER A 82 -9.87 4.25 6.35
CA SER A 82 -8.67 5.01 6.04
C SER A 82 -7.46 4.11 6.21
N THR A 83 -6.48 4.27 5.33
CA THR A 83 -5.27 3.48 5.29
C THR A 83 -4.08 4.38 5.58
N ASP A 84 -3.27 3.94 6.53
CA ASP A 84 -1.99 4.56 6.85
C ASP A 84 -0.88 3.55 6.58
N LEU A 85 0.31 4.04 6.31
CA LEU A 85 1.40 3.21 5.84
C LEU A 85 2.64 3.57 6.66
N ILE A 86 3.19 2.58 7.34
CA ILE A 86 4.35 2.70 8.23
C ILE A 86 5.49 1.92 7.59
N TRP A 87 6.56 2.64 7.25
CA TRP A 87 7.80 2.07 6.78
C TRP A 87 8.81 2.20 7.92
N GLU A 88 9.11 1.10 8.60
CA GLU A 88 10.06 1.11 9.72
C GLU A 88 11.53 1.04 9.28
N ASN A 89 11.84 1.12 7.98
CA ASN A 89 13.23 1.06 7.49
C ASN A 89 13.48 2.00 6.30
N ILE A 90 13.48 3.31 6.55
CA ILE A 90 13.95 4.30 5.57
C ILE A 90 15.48 4.41 5.70
N SER A 91 16.19 3.40 5.20
CA SER A 91 17.54 3.59 4.64
C SER A 91 17.50 3.75 3.11
N ALA A 92 16.34 3.50 2.50
CA ALA A 92 16.10 3.79 1.09
C ALA A 92 15.93 5.30 0.89
N ARG A 93 17.03 5.96 0.48
CA ARG A 93 17.01 7.32 -0.05
C ARG A 93 16.02 7.36 -1.21
N PHE A 94 14.85 7.95 -0.99
CA PHE A 94 13.92 8.30 -2.05
C PHE A 94 14.65 9.27 -3.00
N LEU A 95 15.14 8.76 -4.14
CA LEU A 95 15.26 9.61 -5.32
C LEU A 95 13.91 9.53 -6.01
N VAL A 96 13.11 10.58 -5.81
CA VAL A 96 11.86 10.86 -6.53
C VAL A 96 12.18 11.20 -8.00
N ALA A 97 12.93 10.34 -8.69
CA ALA A 97 13.44 10.60 -10.04
C ALA A 97 12.85 9.67 -11.11
N ASP A 98 12.17 8.57 -10.75
CA ASP A 98 11.71 7.58 -11.72
C ASP A 98 10.20 7.31 -11.66
N ILE A 99 9.38 8.34 -11.45
CA ILE A 99 8.02 8.32 -12.03
C ILE A 99 8.20 8.81 -13.47
N PRO A 100 8.12 7.95 -14.51
CA PRO A 100 8.29 8.38 -15.89
C PRO A 100 7.15 9.32 -16.26
N THR A 101 7.37 10.62 -16.08
CA THR A 101 6.42 11.68 -16.42
C THR A 101 6.69 12.16 -17.84
N THR A 102 6.79 11.24 -18.82
CA THR A 102 6.92 11.63 -20.23
C THR A 102 6.36 10.56 -21.15
N THR A 103 5.05 10.57 -21.40
CA THR A 103 4.53 10.41 -22.77
C THR A 103 3.20 11.14 -22.92
N LEU A 104 3.20 12.46 -22.75
CA LEU A 104 2.33 13.32 -23.56
C LEU A 104 3.25 14.06 -24.51
N ARG A 105 3.49 13.42 -25.66
CA ARG A 105 4.23 13.99 -26.79
C ARG A 105 3.31 15.01 -27.48
N GLY A 106 3.01 16.10 -26.79
CA GLY A 106 2.40 17.30 -27.35
C GLY A 106 3.51 18.22 -27.85
N THR A 107 3.66 18.30 -29.16
CA THR A 107 4.64 19.15 -29.84
C THR A 107 4.46 20.62 -29.47
N CYS A 108 5.52 21.27 -28.97
CA CYS A 108 5.68 22.71 -29.03
C CYS A 108 7.03 23.01 -29.69
N LYS A 109 7.00 23.40 -30.96
CA LYS A 109 8.14 23.92 -31.70
C LYS A 109 8.53 25.28 -31.10
N GLY A 110 9.71 25.38 -30.50
CA GLY A 110 10.39 26.64 -30.23
C GLY A 110 11.21 27.05 -31.45
N ASN A 111 10.97 28.27 -31.94
CA ASN A 111 11.59 28.89 -33.11
C ASN A 111 13.04 29.32 -32.81
N PRO A 112 14.03 29.19 -33.73
CA PRO A 112 15.37 29.71 -33.50
C PRO A 112 15.46 31.21 -33.87
N ARG A 113 16.29 31.94 -33.12
CA ARG A 113 16.88 33.23 -33.54
C ARG A 113 18.24 32.96 -34.16
#